data_AF-A0A928PRE7-F1
#
_entry.id   AF-A0A928PRE7-F1
#
_cell.length_a   1.000
_cell.length_b   1.000
_cell.length_c   1.000
_cell.angle_alpha   90.00
_cell.angle_beta   90.00
_cell.angle_gamma   90.00
#
_symmetry.space_group_name_H-M   'P 1'
#
loop_
_entity.id
_entity.type
_entity.pdbx_description
1 polymer ?
#
loop_
_entity_poly.entity_id
_entity_poly.type
_entity_poly.pdbx_seq_one_letter_code
_entity_poly.pdbx_strand_id
1 'polypeptide(L)'
;MNDEFDRAALLGLVGEQLAEVWQELCAAIEAEYETDRLWGKGFGCWTYEYKYRRGGKTLCTLYAKENAICLLVTLGRAEREKFDARRESFSAKLQELYDTTETYHDGKWMWIELRDSSLIDELLELLHIKRRPNRK
;
A
#
# COMPACT_ATOMS: atom_id res chain seq x y z
N MET A 1 12.61 -19.06 2.45
CA MET A 1 12.84 -19.41 3.87
C MET A 1 12.89 -18.08 4.62
N ASN A 2 11.72 -17.53 4.98
CA ASN A 2 11.54 -16.38 5.89
C ASN A 2 10.05 -16.03 6.16
N ASP A 3 9.08 -16.53 5.38
CA ASP A 3 7.66 -16.11 5.54
C ASP A 3 7.00 -16.51 6.88
N GLU A 4 7.45 -17.56 7.56
CA GLU A 4 6.77 -18.07 8.75
C GLU A 4 7.05 -17.24 10.02
N PHE A 5 8.23 -16.60 10.09
CA PHE A 5 8.62 -15.75 11.22
C PHE A 5 7.83 -14.42 11.23
N ASP A 6 7.36 -13.97 10.07
CA ASP A 6 6.80 -12.64 9.87
C ASP A 6 5.32 -12.55 10.28
N ARG A 7 4.55 -13.66 10.22
CA ARG A 7 3.12 -13.66 10.62
C ARG A 7 2.93 -13.54 12.13
N ALA A 8 3.68 -14.28 12.93
CA ALA A 8 3.52 -14.25 14.39
C ALA A 8 3.95 -12.89 14.98
N ALA A 9 5.03 -12.31 14.44
CA ALA A 9 5.49 -10.98 14.81
C ALA A 9 4.48 -9.89 14.42
N LEU A 10 3.92 -9.97 13.20
CA LEU A 10 2.86 -9.07 12.76
C LEU A 10 1.61 -9.19 13.66
N LEU A 11 1.14 -10.41 13.89
CA LEU A 11 -0.05 -10.68 14.73
C LEU A 11 0.11 -10.12 16.14
N GLY A 12 1.26 -10.33 16.78
CA GLY A 12 1.54 -9.78 18.11
C GLY A 12 1.66 -8.25 18.14
N LEU A 13 2.00 -7.63 17.01
CA LEU A 13 2.18 -6.18 16.90
C LEU A 13 0.88 -5.43 16.60
N VAL A 14 0.05 -5.96 15.71
CA VAL A 14 -1.14 -5.25 15.19
C VAL A 14 -2.47 -5.86 15.65
N GLY A 15 -2.44 -7.05 16.26
CA GLY A 15 -3.63 -7.80 16.62
C GLY A 15 -4.25 -8.57 15.45
N GLU A 16 -5.20 -9.44 15.76
CA GLU A 16 -5.82 -10.37 14.80
C GLU A 16 -6.52 -9.64 13.65
N GLN A 17 -7.38 -8.67 13.99
CA GLN A 17 -8.15 -7.91 12.99
C GLN A 17 -7.27 -7.22 11.93
N LEU A 18 -6.23 -6.49 12.36
CA LEU A 18 -5.35 -5.79 11.41
C LEU A 18 -4.42 -6.75 10.67
N ALA A 19 -4.07 -7.89 11.28
CA ALA A 19 -3.31 -8.93 10.60
C ALA A 19 -4.13 -9.57 9.48
N GLU A 20 -5.44 -9.77 9.65
CA GLU A 20 -6.35 -10.24 8.60
C GLU A 20 -6.42 -9.24 7.44
N VAL A 21 -6.66 -7.95 7.73
CA VAL A 21 -6.68 -6.90 6.69
C VAL A 21 -5.35 -6.84 5.92
N TRP A 22 -4.23 -6.96 6.62
CA TRP A 22 -2.91 -7.04 6.00
C TRP A 22 -2.81 -8.23 5.04
N GLN A 23 -3.25 -9.41 5.46
CA GLN A 23 -3.23 -10.63 4.64
C GLN A 23 -4.13 -10.51 3.41
N GLU A 24 -5.33 -9.96 3.57
CA GLU A 24 -6.26 -9.73 2.46
C GLU A 24 -5.68 -8.77 1.43
N LEU A 25 -5.08 -7.66 1.87
CA LEU A 25 -4.44 -6.71 0.96
C LEU A 25 -3.23 -7.33 0.25
N CYS A 26 -2.39 -8.08 0.96
CA CYS A 26 -1.27 -8.81 0.33
C CYS A 26 -1.78 -9.78 -0.74
N ALA A 27 -2.80 -10.57 -0.44
CA ALA A 27 -3.39 -11.53 -1.39
C ALA A 27 -3.98 -10.82 -2.62
N ALA A 28 -4.66 -9.69 -2.41
CA ALA A 28 -5.24 -8.89 -3.49
C ALA A 28 -4.16 -8.32 -4.44
N ILE A 29 -3.07 -7.78 -3.89
CA ILE A 29 -1.93 -7.29 -4.68
C ILE A 29 -1.28 -8.43 -5.45
N GLU A 30 -1.03 -9.56 -4.78
CA GLU A 30 -0.34 -10.72 -5.37
C GLU A 30 -1.17 -11.43 -6.45
N ALA A 31 -2.50 -11.31 -6.41
CA ALA A 31 -3.37 -11.82 -7.46
C ALA A 31 -3.24 -11.06 -8.80
N GLU A 32 -2.76 -9.82 -8.78
CA GLU A 32 -2.71 -8.94 -9.95
C GLU A 32 -1.28 -8.59 -10.40
N TYR A 33 -0.31 -8.73 -9.51
CA TYR A 33 1.06 -8.28 -9.72
C TYR A 33 2.08 -9.37 -9.42
N GLU A 34 2.92 -9.65 -10.40
CA GLU A 34 4.17 -10.41 -10.21
C GLU A 34 5.20 -9.41 -9.71
N THR A 35 5.63 -9.61 -8.46
CA THR A 35 6.48 -8.66 -7.74
C THR A 35 7.60 -9.35 -7.00
N ASP A 36 8.75 -8.67 -6.93
CA ASP A 36 9.72 -8.93 -5.88
C ASP A 36 9.20 -8.36 -4.56
N ARG A 37 9.41 -9.09 -3.47
CA ARG A 37 8.93 -8.73 -2.13
C ARG A 37 10.11 -8.61 -1.19
N LEU A 38 10.17 -7.51 -0.44
CA LEU A 38 11.21 -7.25 0.55
C LEU A 38 10.56 -6.98 1.90
N TRP A 39 10.81 -7.86 2.86
CA TRP A 39 10.48 -7.64 4.26
C TRP A 39 11.68 -7.02 4.99
N GLY A 40 11.44 -6.04 5.85
CA GLY A 40 12.51 -5.36 6.57
C GLY A 40 12.05 -4.43 7.68
N LYS A 41 13.01 -3.65 8.19
CA LYS A 41 12.77 -2.64 9.21
C LYS A 41 11.99 -1.46 8.63
N GLY A 42 10.95 -1.03 9.34
CA GLY A 42 10.15 0.13 8.95
C GLY A 42 10.90 1.45 8.97
N PHE A 43 10.31 2.45 8.30
CA PHE A 43 10.84 3.81 8.23
C PHE A 43 10.18 4.70 9.28
N GLY A 44 10.95 5.59 9.92
CA GLY A 44 10.42 6.53 10.91
C GLY A 44 9.85 5.82 12.15
N CYS A 45 8.54 6.00 12.40
CA CYS A 45 7.84 5.39 13.53
C CYS A 45 7.29 3.97 13.25
N TRP A 46 7.51 3.43 12.05
CA TRP A 46 7.04 2.12 11.67
C TRP A 46 8.03 1.02 12.07
N THR A 47 7.54 -0.09 12.61
CA THR A 47 8.37 -1.22 13.06
C THR A 47 8.84 -2.07 11.88
N TYR A 48 7.91 -2.42 10.98
CA TYR A 48 8.17 -3.26 9.81
C TYR A 48 7.76 -2.55 8.52
N GLU A 49 8.46 -2.90 7.44
CA GLU A 49 8.04 -2.60 6.08
C GLU A 49 7.97 -3.88 5.24
N TYR A 50 6.97 -3.95 4.38
CA TYR A 50 6.84 -4.99 3.37
C TYR A 50 6.63 -4.36 2.00
N LYS A 51 7.67 -4.43 1.19
CA LYS A 51 7.79 -3.66 -0.05
C LYS A 51 7.53 -4.53 -1.26
N TYR A 52 6.54 -4.13 -2.05
CA TYR A 52 6.23 -4.72 -3.35
C TYR A 52 6.98 -3.95 -4.44
N ARG A 53 7.76 -4.65 -5.27
CA ARG A 53 8.54 -4.06 -6.36
C ARG A 53 8.22 -4.73 -7.68
N ARG A 54 8.15 -3.95 -8.76
CA ARG A 54 7.95 -4.45 -10.11
C ARG A 54 8.83 -3.71 -11.11
N GLY A 55 9.62 -4.46 -11.88
CA GLY A 55 10.58 -3.89 -12.83
C GLY A 55 11.62 -2.98 -12.15
N GLY A 56 12.09 -3.38 -10.97
CA GLY A 56 13.09 -2.65 -10.18
C GLY A 56 12.57 -1.42 -9.43
N LYS A 57 11.32 -0.99 -9.62
CA LYS A 57 10.71 0.16 -8.93
C LYS A 57 9.69 -0.30 -7.89
N THR A 58 9.52 0.48 -6.82
CA THR A 58 8.48 0.24 -5.82
C THR A 58 7.09 0.44 -6.43
N LEU A 59 6.23 -0.55 -6.23
CA LEU A 59 4.80 -0.46 -6.51
C LEU A 59 4.09 0.21 -5.32
N CYS A 60 4.26 -0.39 -4.14
CA CYS A 60 3.77 0.11 -2.86
C CYS A 60 4.57 -0.51 -1.72
N THR A 61 4.40 0.02 -0.51
CA THR A 61 4.99 -0.55 0.71
C THR A 61 3.93 -0.61 1.79
N LEU A 62 3.72 -1.78 2.39
CA LEU A 62 2.94 -1.87 3.63
C LEU A 62 3.85 -1.61 4.83
N TYR A 63 3.33 -0.91 5.83
CA TYR A 63 4.02 -0.64 7.08
C TYR A 63 3.18 -1.09 8.26
N ALA A 64 3.83 -1.66 9.26
CA ALA A 64 3.20 -2.07 10.51
C ALA A 64 3.92 -1.46 11.71
N LYS A 65 3.13 -1.00 12.69
CA LYS A 65 3.57 -0.61 14.03
C LYS A 65 2.50 -1.05 15.02
N GLU A 66 2.76 -0.86 16.32
CA GLU A 66 1.82 -1.27 17.36
C GLU A 66 0.39 -0.74 17.07
N ASN A 67 -0.56 -1.67 16.95
CA ASN A 67 -1.98 -1.42 16.66
C ASN A 67 -2.29 -0.60 15.39
N ALA A 68 -1.40 -0.58 14.40
CA ALA A 68 -1.64 0.15 13.15
C ALA A 68 -0.94 -0.46 11.94
N ILE A 69 -1.62 -0.42 10.80
CA ILE A 69 -1.09 -0.77 9.49
C ILE A 69 -1.38 0.33 8.47
N CYS A 70 -0.52 0.46 7.47
CA CYS A 70 -0.61 1.50 6.45
C CYS A 70 -0.10 0.99 5.10
N LEU A 71 -0.73 1.40 4.00
CA LEU A 71 -0.17 1.29 2.66
C LEU A 71 0.41 2.64 2.22
N LEU A 72 1.68 2.65 1.81
CA LEU A 72 2.30 3.78 1.13
C LEU A 72 2.28 3.58 -0.39
N VAL A 73 1.70 4.54 -1.10
CA VAL A 73 1.78 4.64 -2.57
C VAL A 73 2.34 6.02 -2.95
N THR A 74 3.39 6.03 -3.76
CA THR A 74 4.00 7.28 -4.27
C THR A 74 3.55 7.54 -5.71
N LEU A 75 2.81 8.63 -5.91
CA LEU A 75 2.33 9.06 -7.23
C LEU A 75 3.21 10.19 -7.78
N GLY A 76 3.96 9.89 -8.85
CA GLY A 76 4.68 10.87 -9.66
C GLY A 76 3.73 11.70 -10.53
N ARG A 77 4.27 12.64 -11.31
CA ARG A 77 3.48 13.57 -12.15
C ARG A 77 2.45 12.86 -13.04
N ALA A 78 2.88 11.91 -13.86
CA ALA A 78 1.99 11.21 -14.79
C ALA A 78 0.97 10.30 -14.10
N GLU A 79 1.22 9.88 -12.86
CA GLU A 79 0.29 9.07 -12.08
C GLU A 79 -0.76 9.96 -11.40
N ARG A 80 -0.35 11.15 -10.93
CA ARG A 80 -1.25 12.19 -10.44
C ARG A 80 -2.22 12.69 -11.51
N GLU A 81 -1.75 12.97 -12.72
CA GLU A 81 -2.63 13.36 -13.85
C GLU A 81 -3.72 12.30 -14.13
N LYS A 82 -3.38 11.01 -14.00
CA LYS A 82 -4.35 9.91 -14.14
C LYS A 82 -5.30 9.80 -12.96
N PHE A 83 -4.80 10.05 -11.74
CA PHE A 83 -5.64 10.12 -10.54
C PHE A 83 -6.66 11.25 -10.67
N ASP A 84 -6.21 12.45 -11.04
CA ASP A 84 -7.08 13.62 -11.20
C ASP A 84 -8.18 13.36 -12.26
N ALA A 85 -7.85 12.68 -13.36
CA ALA A 85 -8.82 12.29 -14.40
C ALA A 85 -9.85 11.23 -13.95
N ARG A 86 -9.58 10.50 -12.86
CA ARG A 86 -10.44 9.45 -12.32
C ARG A 86 -10.92 9.76 -10.90
N ARG A 87 -10.63 10.95 -10.36
CA ARG A 87 -10.79 11.26 -8.93
C ARG A 87 -12.20 11.00 -8.42
N GLU A 88 -13.20 11.22 -9.26
CA GLU A 88 -14.61 11.05 -8.93
C GLU A 88 -15.01 9.59 -8.69
N SER A 89 -14.19 8.61 -9.09
CA SER A 89 -14.40 7.19 -8.78
C SER A 89 -13.86 6.79 -7.41
N PHE A 90 -13.09 7.65 -6.74
CA PHE A 90 -12.56 7.38 -5.40
C PHE A 90 -13.46 7.98 -4.33
N SER A 91 -13.48 7.37 -3.15
CA SER A 91 -14.19 7.87 -1.98
C SER A 91 -13.72 9.27 -1.59
N ALA A 92 -14.61 10.03 -0.94
CA ALA A 92 -14.28 11.35 -0.41
C ALA A 92 -13.06 11.31 0.52
N LYS A 93 -12.89 10.21 1.28
CA LYS A 93 -11.74 9.97 2.15
C LYS A 93 -10.42 9.92 1.36
N LEU A 94 -10.35 9.16 0.28
CA LEU A 94 -9.12 9.09 -0.54
C LEU A 94 -8.88 10.36 -1.34
N GLN A 95 -9.93 11.05 -1.79
CA GLN A 95 -9.81 12.35 -2.43
C GLN A 95 -9.23 13.40 -1.45
N GLU A 96 -9.76 13.48 -0.23
CA GLU A 96 -9.25 14.40 0.80
C GLU A 96 -7.81 14.08 1.20
N LEU A 97 -7.48 12.80 1.37
CA LEU A 97 -6.11 12.38 1.62
C LEU A 97 -5.19 12.82 0.48
N TYR A 98 -5.58 12.57 -0.77
CA TYR A 98 -4.81 13.03 -1.92
C TYR A 98 -4.64 14.55 -1.91
N ASP A 99 -5.70 15.33 -1.68
CA ASP A 99 -5.67 16.79 -1.72
C ASP A 99 -4.76 17.38 -0.62
N THR A 100 -4.78 16.79 0.58
CA THR A 100 -3.99 17.24 1.74
C THR A 100 -2.55 16.70 1.77
N THR A 101 -2.25 15.65 1.01
CA THR A 101 -0.89 15.07 0.96
C THR A 101 0.07 15.99 0.21
N GLU A 102 1.20 16.31 0.83
CA GLU A 102 2.27 17.09 0.22
C GLU A 102 2.88 16.39 -1.01
N THR A 103 3.26 17.16 -2.03
CA THR A 103 3.98 16.65 -3.20
C THR A 103 5.46 17.00 -3.11
N TYR A 104 6.30 15.99 -3.02
CA TYR A 104 7.75 16.12 -3.03
C TYR A 104 8.31 16.02 -4.46
N HIS A 105 9.63 16.22 -4.58
CA HIS A 105 10.35 16.15 -5.86
C HIS A 105 10.18 14.81 -6.58
N ASP A 106 10.02 13.71 -5.83
CA ASP A 106 9.86 12.35 -6.34
C ASP A 106 8.40 11.88 -6.41
N GLY A 107 7.45 12.67 -5.91
CA GLY A 107 6.02 12.42 -6.02
C GLY A 107 5.23 12.80 -4.77
N LYS A 108 3.92 12.51 -4.81
CA LYS A 108 3.01 12.63 -3.67
C LYS A 108 2.96 11.30 -2.93
N TRP A 109 3.35 11.30 -1.66
CA TRP A 109 3.49 10.10 -0.84
C TRP A 109 2.22 9.87 -0.03
N MET A 110 1.30 9.09 -0.58
CA MET A 110 0.02 8.82 0.08
C MET A 110 0.18 7.70 1.10
N TRP A 111 0.16 8.08 2.39
CA TRP A 111 0.13 7.14 3.51
C TRP A 111 -1.33 6.84 3.88
N ILE A 112 -1.78 5.62 3.60
CA ILE A 112 -3.18 5.23 3.75
C ILE A 112 -3.30 4.25 4.92
N GLU A 113 -3.73 4.76 6.08
CA GLU A 113 -4.00 3.93 7.26
C GLU A 113 -5.22 3.03 7.03
N LEU A 114 -5.06 1.75 7.35
CA LEU A 114 -6.06 0.71 7.19
C LEU A 114 -6.59 0.28 8.56
N ARG A 115 -7.91 0.17 8.67
CA ARG A 115 -8.61 -0.29 9.88
C ARG A 115 -9.49 -1.51 9.64
N ASP A 116 -9.88 -1.69 8.39
CA ASP A 116 -10.71 -2.77 7.86
C ASP A 116 -10.40 -2.90 6.36
N SER A 117 -11.05 -3.86 5.71
CA SER A 117 -10.86 -4.17 4.28
C SER A 117 -11.64 -3.26 3.32
N SER A 118 -12.39 -2.27 3.81
CA SER A 118 -13.29 -1.45 2.97
C SER A 118 -12.58 -0.66 1.88
N LEU A 119 -11.29 -0.35 2.06
CA LEU A 119 -10.50 0.40 1.09
C LEU A 119 -9.76 -0.47 0.09
N ILE A 120 -9.75 -1.81 0.23
CA ILE A 120 -8.87 -2.67 -0.60
C ILE A 120 -9.13 -2.46 -2.10
N ASP A 121 -10.39 -2.44 -2.53
CA ASP A 121 -10.73 -2.24 -3.95
C ASP A 121 -10.24 -0.89 -4.49
N GLU A 122 -10.42 0.19 -3.71
CA GLU A 122 -9.93 1.52 -4.10
C GLU A 122 -8.40 1.58 -4.11
N LEU A 123 -7.73 0.84 -3.20
CA LEU A 123 -6.28 0.73 -3.20
C LEU A 123 -5.76 0.00 -4.43
N LEU A 124 -6.44 -1.06 -4.89
CA LEU A 124 -6.09 -1.75 -6.14
C LEU A 124 -6.22 -0.80 -7.35
N GLU A 125 -7.29 -0.01 -7.44
CA GLU A 125 -7.44 1.01 -8.49
C GLU A 125 -6.31 2.07 -8.44
N LEU A 126 -5.87 2.45 -7.24
CA LEU A 126 -4.71 3.33 -7.08
C LEU A 126 -3.42 2.67 -7.58
N LEU A 127 -3.24 1.37 -7.33
CA LEU A 127 -2.11 0.61 -7.85
C LEU A 127 -2.19 0.45 -9.37
N HIS A 128 -3.38 0.33 -9.97
CA HIS A 128 -3.55 0.30 -11.43
C HIS A 128 -3.12 1.61 -12.08
N ILE A 129 -3.40 2.75 -11.42
CA ILE A 129 -2.91 4.07 -11.82
C ILE A 129 -1.38 4.10 -11.75
N LYS A 130 -0.81 3.63 -10.63
CA LYS A 130 0.65 3.57 -10.39
C LYS A 130 1.35 2.70 -11.44
N ARG A 131 0.81 1.51 -11.71
CA ARG A 131 1.37 0.54 -12.64
C ARG A 131 0.27 -0.41 -13.10
N ARG A 132 0.12 -0.57 -14.41
CA ARG A 132 -0.83 -1.56 -14.99
C ARG A 132 -0.55 -2.96 -14.43
N PRO A 133 -1.56 -3.78 -14.08
CA PRO A 133 -1.40 -5.19 -13.67
C PRO A 133 -0.65 -6.08 -14.67
N ASN A 134 -0.44 -7.36 -14.34
CA ASN A 134 0.06 -8.33 -15.31
C ASN A 134 -0.96 -8.57 -16.44
N ARG A 135 -0.47 -8.87 -17.65
CA ARG A 135 -1.34 -9.39 -18.71
C ARG A 135 -1.63 -10.85 -18.37
N LYS A 136 -2.90 -11.20 -18.19
CA LYS A 136 -3.35 -12.60 -18.15
C LYS A 136 -3.18 -13.25 -19.52
#